data_AF-A0A7S3L7Q8-F1
#
_entry.id   AF-A0A7S3L7Q8-F1
#
_cell.length_a   1.000
_cell.length_b   1.000
_cell.length_c   1.000
_cell.angle_alpha   90.00
_cell.angle_beta   90.00
_cell.angle_gamma   90.00
#
_symmetry.space_group_name_H-M   'P 1'
#
loop_
_entity.id
_entity.type
_entity.pdbx_description
1 polymer ?
#
loop_
_entity_poly.entity_id
_entity_poly.type
_entity_poly.pdbx_seq_one_letter_code
_entity_poly.pdbx_strand_id
1 'polypeptide(L)'
;MMMMMTIGKQLTIILTGAVALLSHGVGASSFSSFSSSSTTFQANPNEFLVQGLEDIEPVFSTFEGTMYAGLIPFHLNEDKEEGKFMFWLFEPHHQQVNNTLSIYLSGGPGCSSIGTGNFFGSGPIAVPKFPSGMIDPTDKDAPLQANPYTWTKATTMLYVEQPATTGFSYGPVAQDEDDVARDMYHFLINFFATFKHLKHRDIFLFGGSYSGMNVPALARKIYLENKNPKNDFGGQKMNLTGIALGNAWLDAKIQGPAMIDFAWSHGMIDLSTKDTFHHYWNDCVRGKKVRSPMHPFNVPDECGIDEIVMQAAGGELFEDQAPNCYDISTWDPYNILGDDGTINKFYNNKAVQKALHAPDIDWYGCVKEGWMLNNDKPESVVPYIAELLDNSDIRILFYNGDKDLLCCHTGTDILLDSMKWSKADEWKTAPRGVWMVNNRPAGYTKTLGNLEFITVYNSGHMVYYNQPVHCFDMVHRFLKGKTHFDVALPSYTREPESDNGFEFHRSDALKIAVGLFLGVVLVLAWRFFQHRSDKREKYETLATSEDGQHTL
;
A
#
# COMPACT_ATOMS: atom_id res chain seq x y z
N MET A 1 -2.02 -29.98 34.47
CA MET A 1 -2.01 -30.89 35.62
C MET A 1 -3.46 -31.07 36.08
N MET A 2 -4.12 -32.19 35.73
CA MET A 2 -5.54 -32.53 36.02
C MET A 2 -6.57 -31.54 35.40
N MET A 3 -7.79 -31.92 35.01
CA MET A 3 -8.56 -33.15 35.23
C MET A 3 -9.49 -33.46 34.02
N MET A 4 -9.82 -34.74 33.79
CA MET A 4 -10.72 -35.22 32.72
C MET A 4 -12.19 -35.35 33.21
N MET A 5 -13.08 -35.83 32.31
CA MET A 5 -14.44 -36.43 32.50
C MET A 5 -15.63 -35.50 32.11
N THR A 6 -16.69 -35.93 31.38
CA THR A 6 -17.08 -37.26 30.83
C THR A 6 -18.16 -37.16 29.71
N ILE A 7 -18.11 -38.06 28.69
CA ILE A 7 -19.17 -38.92 28.07
C ILE A 7 -20.66 -38.43 28.09
N GLY A 8 -21.54 -38.59 27.07
CA GLY A 8 -21.49 -39.21 25.71
C GLY A 8 -22.82 -39.91 25.28
N LYS A 9 -23.01 -40.19 23.96
CA LYS A 9 -24.12 -40.94 23.25
C LYS A 9 -25.44 -40.16 22.97
N GLN A 10 -26.01 -40.10 21.75
CA GLN A 10 -26.56 -41.10 20.79
C GLN A 10 -27.87 -41.80 21.25
N LEU A 11 -28.87 -42.17 20.41
CA LEU A 11 -29.36 -41.76 19.06
C LEU A 11 -30.70 -42.53 18.76
N THR A 12 -31.68 -41.94 18.07
CA THR A 12 -32.80 -42.56 17.29
C THR A 12 -33.92 -43.38 18.00
N ILE A 13 -35.20 -43.09 17.63
CA ILE A 13 -36.41 -43.98 17.56
C ILE A 13 -37.64 -43.09 17.20
N ILE A 14 -38.68 -43.41 16.40
CA ILE A 14 -38.94 -44.40 15.31
C ILE A 14 -40.07 -43.83 14.39
N LEU A 15 -40.35 -44.41 13.21
CA LEU A 15 -41.45 -44.01 12.28
C LEU A 15 -42.82 -44.67 12.57
N THR A 16 -43.92 -44.05 12.10
CA THR A 16 -45.07 -44.58 11.30
C THR A 16 -46.26 -43.58 11.37
N GLY A 17 -47.21 -43.43 10.43
CA GLY A 17 -47.47 -44.03 9.11
C GLY A 17 -48.92 -43.66 8.64
N ALA A 18 -49.31 -44.03 7.40
CA ALA A 18 -50.66 -43.97 6.77
C ALA A 18 -50.98 -42.84 5.75
N VAL A 19 -51.97 -43.10 4.89
CA VAL A 19 -52.07 -42.62 3.48
C VAL A 19 -53.50 -42.19 3.08
N ALA A 20 -53.58 -41.24 2.14
CA ALA A 20 -54.68 -40.90 1.22
C ALA A 20 -55.98 -40.22 1.71
N LEU A 21 -56.33 -39.10 1.07
CA LEU A 21 -57.49 -39.02 0.17
C LEU A 21 -57.39 -37.81 -0.80
N LEU A 22 -58.01 -37.91 -1.97
CA LEU A 22 -57.95 -36.94 -3.06
C LEU A 22 -59.17 -36.00 -3.09
N SER A 23 -58.94 -34.77 -3.58
CA SER A 23 -59.72 -34.07 -4.63
C SER A 23 -60.38 -32.71 -4.29
N HIS A 24 -60.34 -31.84 -5.30
CA HIS A 24 -61.09 -30.57 -5.51
C HIS A 24 -60.71 -29.32 -4.71
N GLY A 25 -60.51 -28.21 -5.45
CA GLY A 25 -60.48 -26.84 -4.88
C GLY A 25 -59.40 -25.94 -5.48
N VAL A 26 -59.62 -25.39 -6.69
CA VAL A 26 -58.79 -24.29 -7.20
C VAL A 26 -59.18 -23.01 -6.45
N GLY A 27 -58.22 -22.38 -5.76
CA GLY A 27 -58.37 -21.09 -5.12
C GLY A 27 -57.04 -20.36 -5.10
N ALA A 28 -56.91 -19.30 -5.91
CA ALA A 28 -55.67 -18.55 -6.00
C ALA A 28 -55.49 -17.66 -4.76
N SER A 29 -54.47 -17.93 -3.95
CA SER A 29 -53.92 -16.97 -2.99
C SER A 29 -52.58 -16.46 -3.51
N SER A 30 -52.53 -15.16 -3.79
CA SER A 30 -51.35 -14.45 -4.24
C SER A 30 -50.23 -14.54 -3.20
N PHE A 31 -49.15 -15.24 -3.53
CA PHE A 31 -47.87 -14.98 -2.87
C PHE A 31 -47.39 -13.60 -3.32
N SER A 32 -47.60 -12.59 -2.47
CA SER A 32 -46.93 -11.31 -2.60
C SER A 32 -45.44 -11.52 -2.40
N SER A 33 -44.69 -11.56 -3.51
CA SER A 33 -43.24 -11.44 -3.46
C SER A 33 -42.91 -10.09 -2.84
N PHE A 34 -42.43 -10.08 -1.59
CA PHE A 34 -41.78 -8.91 -1.02
C PHE A 34 -40.48 -8.69 -1.79
N SER A 35 -40.56 -7.89 -2.85
CA SER A 35 -39.42 -7.16 -3.38
C SER A 35 -39.00 -6.18 -2.29
N SER A 36 -37.93 -6.48 -1.56
CA SER A 36 -37.25 -5.47 -0.76
C SER A 36 -36.65 -4.44 -1.72
N SER A 37 -37.39 -3.38 -2.02
CA SER A 37 -36.84 -2.21 -2.68
C SER A 37 -35.83 -1.57 -1.74
N SER A 38 -34.54 -1.67 -2.06
CA SER A 38 -33.53 -0.84 -1.39
C SER A 38 -33.81 0.62 -1.75
N THR A 39 -34.32 1.37 -0.77
CA THR A 39 -34.37 2.82 -0.90
C THR A 39 -32.96 3.35 -0.68
N THR A 40 -32.31 3.76 -1.78
CA THR A 40 -31.01 4.43 -1.72
C THR A 40 -31.18 5.78 -1.04
N PHE A 41 -30.27 6.11 -0.12
CA PHE A 41 -30.23 7.39 0.56
C PHE A 41 -30.32 8.55 -0.45
N GLN A 42 -31.32 9.41 -0.28
CA GLN A 42 -31.56 10.52 -1.21
C GLN A 42 -31.73 11.87 -0.48
N ALA A 43 -30.61 12.55 -0.25
CA ALA A 43 -30.57 13.93 0.22
C ALA A 43 -30.41 14.93 -0.95
N ASN A 44 -30.65 16.22 -0.67
CA ASN A 44 -30.36 17.32 -1.59
C ASN A 44 -28.89 17.78 -1.40
N PRO A 45 -28.09 17.96 -2.46
CA PRO A 45 -26.74 18.54 -2.37
C PRO A 45 -26.63 19.82 -1.52
N ASN A 46 -27.66 20.66 -1.52
CA ASN A 46 -27.69 21.89 -0.72
C ASN A 46 -27.66 21.66 0.79
N GLU A 47 -28.03 20.47 1.28
CA GLU A 47 -27.93 20.10 2.70
C GLU A 47 -26.46 19.95 3.16
N PHE A 48 -25.55 19.71 2.22
CA PHE A 48 -24.11 19.56 2.46
C PHE A 48 -23.31 20.81 2.09
N LEU A 49 -23.95 21.89 1.63
CA LEU A 49 -23.26 23.09 1.15
C LEU A 49 -22.48 23.75 2.29
N VAL A 50 -21.17 23.91 2.12
CA VAL A 50 -20.30 24.59 3.09
C VAL A 50 -20.50 26.10 2.96
N GLN A 51 -20.76 26.79 4.07
CA GLN A 51 -21.01 28.23 4.11
C GLN A 51 -20.30 28.88 5.31
N GLY A 52 -19.70 30.05 5.10
CA GLY A 52 -19.05 30.82 6.17
C GLY A 52 -17.77 30.18 6.71
N LEU A 53 -17.16 29.23 5.98
CA LEU A 53 -15.86 28.68 6.34
C LEU A 53 -14.76 29.74 6.14
N GLU A 54 -14.94 30.58 5.12
CA GLU A 54 -14.13 31.76 4.81
C GLU A 54 -14.21 32.87 5.87
N ASP A 55 -15.24 32.91 6.71
CA ASP A 55 -15.31 33.82 7.87
C ASP A 55 -14.50 33.29 9.06
N ILE A 56 -14.23 31.98 9.10
CA ILE A 56 -13.50 31.29 10.18
C ILE A 56 -12.02 31.13 9.82
N GLU A 57 -11.75 30.75 8.58
CA GLU A 57 -10.42 30.54 8.01
C GLU A 57 -10.34 31.26 6.64
N PRO A 58 -9.96 32.55 6.63
CA PRO A 58 -10.07 33.44 5.47
C PRO A 58 -9.35 32.96 4.20
N VAL A 59 -8.36 32.07 4.32
CA VAL A 59 -7.66 31.56 3.14
C VAL A 59 -8.56 30.75 2.20
N PHE A 60 -9.67 30.16 2.70
CA PHE A 60 -10.67 29.47 1.85
C PHE A 60 -11.34 30.40 0.82
N SER A 61 -11.33 31.72 1.02
CA SER A 61 -11.81 32.70 0.02
C SER A 61 -11.00 32.67 -1.29
N THR A 62 -9.83 32.03 -1.30
CA THR A 62 -9.00 31.86 -2.51
C THR A 62 -9.44 30.69 -3.41
N PHE A 63 -10.39 29.85 -2.97
CA PHE A 63 -10.94 28.77 -3.79
C PHE A 63 -12.12 29.25 -4.63
N GLU A 64 -11.91 29.37 -5.94
CA GLU A 64 -12.97 29.70 -6.90
C GLU A 64 -13.82 28.47 -7.26
N GLY A 65 -14.70 28.07 -6.34
CA GLY A 65 -15.60 26.93 -6.54
C GLY A 65 -16.69 26.81 -5.49
N THR A 66 -17.46 25.73 -5.57
CA THR A 66 -18.43 25.33 -4.54
C THR A 66 -17.88 24.18 -3.71
N MET A 67 -18.08 24.23 -2.40
CA MET A 67 -17.65 23.19 -1.46
C MET A 67 -18.88 22.51 -0.85
N TYR A 68 -18.83 21.18 -0.75
CA TYR A 68 -19.83 20.39 -0.03
C TYR A 68 -19.14 19.43 0.93
N ALA A 69 -19.64 19.31 2.16
CA ALA A 69 -19.07 18.41 3.17
C ALA A 69 -20.17 17.85 4.07
N GLY A 70 -19.87 16.74 4.74
CA GLY A 70 -20.75 16.11 5.73
C GLY A 70 -20.74 14.59 5.61
N LEU A 71 -21.76 13.96 6.20
CA LEU A 71 -21.83 12.51 6.39
C LEU A 71 -22.83 11.83 5.46
N ILE A 72 -22.38 10.87 4.65
CA ILE A 72 -23.24 10.04 3.78
C ILE A 72 -23.17 8.57 4.22
N PRO A 73 -24.33 7.87 4.32
CA PRO A 73 -24.40 6.44 4.58
C PRO A 73 -23.55 5.58 3.66
N PHE A 74 -22.85 4.59 4.22
CA PHE A 74 -22.20 3.52 3.45
C PHE A 74 -23.00 2.21 3.41
N HIS A 75 -24.28 2.27 3.73
CA HIS A 75 -25.24 1.16 3.65
C HIS A 75 -26.41 1.51 2.71
N LEU A 76 -27.06 0.48 2.14
CA LEU A 76 -28.14 0.64 1.16
C LEU A 76 -29.56 0.46 1.72
N ASN A 77 -29.68 0.28 3.04
CA ASN A 77 -30.96 0.15 3.72
C ASN A 77 -31.10 1.28 4.75
N GLU A 78 -32.03 2.21 4.51
CA GLU A 78 -32.29 3.37 5.37
C GLU A 78 -32.84 2.98 6.76
N ASP A 79 -33.49 1.82 6.92
CA ASP A 79 -34.06 1.35 8.19
C ASP A 79 -33.01 0.88 9.23
N LYS A 80 -31.72 0.98 8.90
CA LYS A 80 -30.62 0.65 9.79
C LYS A 80 -29.63 1.81 9.85
N GLU A 81 -29.23 2.23 11.04
CA GLU A 81 -28.08 3.13 11.20
C GLU A 81 -26.76 2.34 11.11
N GLU A 82 -26.39 1.90 9.90
CA GLU A 82 -25.17 1.12 9.62
C GLU A 82 -23.98 2.02 9.20
N GLY A 83 -23.79 3.15 9.87
CA GLY A 83 -22.62 4.02 9.72
C GLY A 83 -22.62 5.00 8.53
N LYS A 84 -21.74 6.00 8.60
CA LYS A 84 -21.58 7.05 7.58
C LYS A 84 -20.11 7.41 7.39
N PHE A 85 -19.73 7.74 6.16
CA PHE A 85 -18.44 8.34 5.87
C PHE A 85 -18.56 9.85 5.74
N MET A 86 -17.62 10.56 6.36
CA MET A 86 -17.39 11.98 6.15
C MET A 86 -16.73 12.19 4.80
N PHE A 87 -17.22 13.17 4.05
CA PHE A 87 -16.60 13.59 2.79
C PHE A 87 -16.40 15.10 2.73
N TRP A 88 -15.49 15.52 1.85
CA TRP A 88 -15.37 16.91 1.41
C TRP A 88 -15.16 16.94 -0.10
N LEU A 89 -16.14 17.51 -0.81
CA LEU A 89 -16.19 17.70 -2.25
C LEU A 89 -15.85 19.15 -2.59
N PHE A 90 -14.93 19.33 -3.54
CA PHE A 90 -14.53 20.62 -4.11
C PHE A 90 -14.89 20.63 -5.61
N GLU A 91 -15.92 21.40 -5.97
CA GLU A 91 -16.34 21.66 -7.36
C GLU A 91 -15.82 23.03 -7.83
N PRO A 92 -14.62 23.11 -8.43
CA PRO A 92 -14.06 24.35 -8.97
C PRO A 92 -14.91 24.87 -10.15
N HIS A 93 -15.06 26.19 -10.29
CA HIS A 93 -15.79 26.79 -11.41
C HIS A 93 -15.13 26.50 -12.77
N HIS A 94 -13.82 26.26 -12.79
CA HIS A 94 -13.01 26.04 -13.98
C HIS A 94 -12.02 24.88 -13.78
N GLN A 95 -11.98 23.94 -14.73
CA GLN A 95 -11.12 22.75 -14.71
C GLN A 95 -10.28 22.65 -15.97
N GLN A 96 -9.01 22.24 -15.84
CA GLN A 96 -8.14 21.94 -16.99
C GLN A 96 -8.44 20.57 -17.63
N VAL A 97 -9.17 19.68 -16.94
CA VAL A 97 -9.66 18.38 -17.41
C VAL A 97 -11.15 18.24 -17.07
N ASN A 98 -11.99 18.93 -17.85
CA ASN A 98 -13.44 18.87 -17.68
C ASN A 98 -13.98 17.43 -17.67
N ASN A 99 -15.07 17.20 -16.95
CA ASN A 99 -15.75 15.92 -16.79
C ASN A 99 -15.00 14.84 -15.99
N THR A 100 -13.95 15.20 -15.26
CA THR A 100 -13.26 14.28 -14.34
C THR A 100 -13.76 14.44 -12.90
N LEU A 101 -13.77 13.33 -12.16
CA LEU A 101 -13.96 13.27 -10.71
C LEU A 101 -12.82 12.46 -10.11
N SER A 102 -12.00 13.11 -9.30
CA SER A 102 -10.87 12.47 -8.61
C SER A 102 -11.20 12.25 -7.15
N ILE A 103 -11.22 10.99 -6.74
CA ILE A 103 -11.55 10.55 -5.39
C ILE A 103 -10.24 10.21 -4.69
N TYR A 104 -9.94 10.88 -3.58
CA TYR A 104 -8.68 10.71 -2.85
C TYR A 104 -8.91 9.98 -1.53
N LEU A 105 -8.17 8.87 -1.32
CA LEU A 105 -8.17 8.05 -0.12
C LEU A 105 -6.79 8.05 0.54
N SER A 106 -6.69 8.60 1.74
CA SER A 106 -5.51 8.47 2.62
C SER A 106 -5.32 7.01 3.08
N GLY A 107 -4.10 6.66 3.49
CA GLY A 107 -3.74 5.33 4.01
C GLY A 107 -3.86 5.23 5.54
N GLY A 108 -2.76 4.85 6.20
CA GLY A 108 -2.72 4.58 7.63
C GLY A 108 -2.41 3.11 7.93
N PRO A 109 -3.41 2.24 8.18
CA PRO A 109 -4.83 2.45 7.90
C PRO A 109 -5.51 3.40 8.88
N GLY A 110 -6.50 4.17 8.40
CA GLY A 110 -7.29 5.08 9.23
C GLY A 110 -6.73 6.48 9.39
N CYS A 111 -5.93 6.94 8.43
CA CYS A 111 -5.58 8.35 8.30
C CYS A 111 -6.61 9.09 7.45
N SER A 112 -6.93 10.32 7.84
CA SER A 112 -7.96 11.13 7.20
C SER A 112 -7.58 11.60 5.79
N SER A 113 -8.53 11.49 4.86
CA SER A 113 -8.42 12.05 3.51
C SER A 113 -8.68 13.56 3.48
N ILE A 114 -9.58 14.07 4.34
CA ILE A 114 -9.83 15.51 4.47
C ILE A 114 -8.72 16.20 5.27
N GLY A 115 -8.01 15.47 6.14
CA GLY A 115 -6.78 15.89 6.79
C GLY A 115 -5.62 15.89 5.82
N THR A 116 -4.86 14.78 5.81
CA THR A 116 -3.60 14.66 5.08
C THR A 116 -3.79 14.86 3.57
N GLY A 117 -4.74 14.14 2.94
CA GLY A 117 -4.94 14.20 1.49
C GLY A 117 -5.19 15.63 0.97
N ASN A 118 -6.13 16.34 1.59
CA ASN A 118 -6.45 17.73 1.26
C ASN A 118 -5.29 18.67 1.58
N PHE A 119 -4.91 18.80 2.86
CA PHE A 119 -4.04 19.88 3.33
C PHE A 119 -2.55 19.71 3.03
N PHE A 120 -2.04 18.54 2.65
CA PHE A 120 -0.61 18.40 2.33
C PHE A 120 -0.26 18.78 0.88
N GLY A 121 -1.23 19.07 0.01
CA GLY A 121 -0.91 19.66 -1.30
C GLY A 121 -1.76 19.21 -2.50
N SER A 122 -2.76 18.34 -2.33
CA SER A 122 -3.75 18.11 -3.41
C SER A 122 -4.91 19.12 -3.35
N GLY A 123 -5.33 19.52 -2.14
CA GLY A 123 -6.41 20.46 -1.85
C GLY A 123 -6.13 21.89 -2.28
N PRO A 124 -7.16 22.77 -2.35
CA PRO A 124 -6.98 24.18 -2.72
C PRO A 124 -6.27 24.99 -1.64
N ILE A 125 -6.36 24.54 -0.39
CA ILE A 125 -5.68 25.09 0.78
C ILE A 125 -4.70 24.03 1.28
N ALA A 126 -3.52 24.44 1.73
CA ALA A 126 -2.48 23.54 2.21
C ALA A 126 -1.76 24.09 3.46
N VAL A 127 -1.09 23.20 4.19
CA VAL A 127 -0.07 23.59 5.17
C VAL A 127 1.10 24.31 4.48
N PRO A 128 1.76 25.26 5.15
CA PRO A 128 2.89 25.97 4.57
C PRO A 128 4.02 25.03 4.18
N LYS A 129 4.61 25.28 3.01
CA LYS A 129 5.82 24.59 2.57
C LYS A 129 7.06 25.32 3.08
N PHE A 130 7.92 24.60 3.77
CA PHE A 130 9.25 25.07 4.16
C PHE A 130 10.31 24.54 3.18
N PRO A 131 11.55 25.08 3.18
CA PRO A 131 12.59 24.66 2.25
C PRO A 131 12.87 23.15 2.30
N SER A 132 13.11 22.58 1.11
CA SER A 132 13.39 21.15 0.81
C SER A 132 13.34 20.16 1.96
N GLY A 133 12.22 19.44 2.07
CA GLY A 133 12.04 18.26 2.93
C GLY A 133 11.31 18.56 4.24
N MET A 134 11.59 19.69 4.87
CA MET A 134 11.09 20.00 6.20
C MET A 134 9.68 20.63 6.17
N ILE A 135 8.87 20.33 7.18
CA ILE A 135 8.05 21.36 7.85
C ILE A 135 9.02 22.03 8.83
N ASP A 136 8.91 23.34 9.15
CA ASP A 136 9.64 23.82 10.33
C ASP A 136 9.14 23.03 11.54
N PRO A 137 9.95 22.11 12.12
CA PRO A 137 9.47 21.17 13.11
C PRO A 137 8.98 21.89 14.37
N THR A 138 9.40 23.15 14.55
CA THR A 138 9.05 23.99 15.69
C THR A 138 7.73 24.74 15.51
N ASP A 139 7.26 24.96 14.27
CA ASP A 139 6.03 25.71 13.98
C ASP A 139 4.87 24.80 13.56
N LYS A 140 4.42 23.98 14.51
CA LYS A 140 3.19 23.18 14.40
C LYS A 140 1.91 24.02 14.22
N ASP A 141 1.98 25.33 14.48
CA ASP A 141 0.87 26.29 14.45
C ASP A 141 0.91 27.20 13.21
N ALA A 142 1.78 26.88 12.24
CA ALA A 142 1.95 27.64 11.02
C ALA A 142 0.64 27.72 10.20
N PRO A 143 0.17 28.93 9.86
CA PRO A 143 -1.17 29.13 9.30
C PRO A 143 -1.32 28.53 7.90
N LEU A 144 -2.53 28.06 7.61
CA LEU A 144 -2.91 27.51 6.31
C LEU A 144 -2.73 28.53 5.17
N GLN A 145 -2.33 28.04 4.00
CA GLN A 145 -2.00 28.86 2.83
C GLN A 145 -2.72 28.38 1.56
N ALA A 146 -2.97 29.29 0.63
CA ALA A 146 -3.53 28.94 -0.68
C ALA A 146 -2.53 28.10 -1.48
N ASN A 147 -2.97 26.98 -2.05
CA ASN A 147 -2.10 26.05 -2.77
C ASN A 147 -2.04 26.38 -4.28
N PRO A 148 -0.92 26.92 -4.80
CA PRO A 148 -0.81 27.23 -6.22
C PRO A 148 -0.77 25.99 -7.14
N TYR A 149 -0.57 24.78 -6.59
CA TYR A 149 -0.47 23.52 -7.33
C TYR A 149 -1.61 22.54 -7.00
N THR A 150 -2.73 23.05 -6.47
CA THR A 150 -3.92 22.24 -6.17
C THR A 150 -4.44 21.47 -7.38
N TRP A 151 -4.84 20.22 -7.14
CA TRP A 151 -5.45 19.34 -8.14
C TRP A 151 -6.84 19.84 -8.53
N THR A 152 -7.50 20.69 -7.73
CA THR A 152 -8.76 21.35 -8.11
C THR A 152 -8.62 22.23 -9.36
N LYS A 153 -7.40 22.64 -9.76
CA LYS A 153 -7.19 23.27 -11.08
C LYS A 153 -7.39 22.30 -12.25
N ALA A 154 -7.30 20.99 -12.01
CA ALA A 154 -7.40 19.95 -13.02
C ALA A 154 -8.78 19.26 -13.05
N THR A 155 -9.38 18.99 -11.89
CA THR A 155 -10.49 18.02 -11.71
C THR A 155 -11.42 18.43 -10.55
N THR A 156 -12.61 17.85 -10.46
CA THR A 156 -13.40 17.86 -9.21
C THR A 156 -12.71 16.94 -8.19
N MET A 157 -12.42 17.43 -6.99
CA MET A 157 -11.80 16.62 -5.93
C MET A 157 -12.85 16.17 -4.91
N LEU A 158 -12.86 14.88 -4.59
CA LEU A 158 -13.66 14.28 -3.50
C LEU A 158 -12.72 13.57 -2.51
N TYR A 159 -12.65 14.06 -1.30
CA TYR A 159 -11.95 13.42 -0.18
C TYR A 159 -12.97 12.63 0.64
N VAL A 160 -12.64 11.39 1.03
CA VAL A 160 -13.53 10.54 1.85
C VAL A 160 -12.73 9.95 3.01
N GLU A 161 -13.18 10.18 4.25
CA GLU A 161 -12.58 9.55 5.43
C GLU A 161 -13.06 8.10 5.54
N GLN A 162 -12.14 7.14 5.40
CA GLN A 162 -12.44 5.72 5.35
C GLN A 162 -11.26 4.89 5.89
N PRO A 163 -11.52 3.68 6.42
CA PRO A 163 -12.83 3.10 6.74
C PRO A 163 -13.50 3.80 7.93
N ALA A 164 -14.63 3.25 8.41
CA ALA A 164 -15.31 3.77 9.59
C ALA A 164 -14.38 3.87 10.81
N THR A 165 -14.64 4.84 11.69
CA THR A 165 -13.77 5.33 12.79
C THR A 165 -12.57 6.20 12.36
N THR A 166 -12.37 6.45 11.06
CA THR A 166 -11.40 7.44 10.57
C THR A 166 -11.94 8.86 10.69
N GLY A 167 -11.30 9.72 11.48
CA GLY A 167 -11.67 11.13 11.60
C GLY A 167 -13.10 11.33 12.11
N PHE A 168 -13.98 11.91 11.28
CA PHE A 168 -15.40 12.08 11.59
C PHE A 168 -16.30 10.90 11.15
N SER A 169 -15.77 9.94 10.38
CA SER A 169 -16.51 8.76 9.94
C SER A 169 -16.79 7.78 11.07
N TYR A 170 -17.98 7.19 11.10
CA TYR A 170 -18.41 6.27 12.17
C TYR A 170 -19.22 5.10 11.62
N GLY A 171 -19.20 3.96 12.32
CA GLY A 171 -19.92 2.75 11.92
C GLY A 171 -19.21 1.46 12.37
N PRO A 172 -19.63 0.30 11.85
CA PRO A 172 -18.94 -0.97 12.08
C PRO A 172 -17.48 -0.93 11.60
N VAL A 173 -16.55 -1.52 12.36
CA VAL A 173 -15.13 -1.58 12.01
C VAL A 173 -14.90 -2.67 10.96
N ALA A 174 -14.40 -2.27 9.79
CA ALA A 174 -13.98 -3.18 8.71
C ALA A 174 -12.90 -4.17 9.20
N GLN A 175 -12.98 -5.41 8.72
CA GLN A 175 -12.05 -6.47 9.08
C GLN A 175 -10.94 -6.69 8.04
N ASP A 176 -11.24 -6.39 6.77
CA ASP A 176 -10.40 -6.63 5.59
C ASP A 176 -10.76 -5.71 4.41
N GLU A 177 -10.02 -5.80 3.30
CA GLU A 177 -10.26 -5.05 2.06
C GLU A 177 -11.63 -5.30 1.41
N ASP A 178 -12.25 -6.47 1.60
CA ASP A 178 -13.57 -6.78 1.02
C ASP A 178 -14.67 -6.00 1.76
N ASP A 179 -14.55 -5.83 3.09
CA ASP A 179 -15.36 -4.89 3.88
C ASP A 179 -15.15 -3.45 3.38
N VAL A 180 -13.90 -2.98 3.31
CA VAL A 180 -13.57 -1.61 2.88
C VAL A 180 -14.11 -1.31 1.48
N ALA A 181 -13.92 -2.23 0.53
CA ALA A 181 -14.37 -2.06 -0.84
C ALA A 181 -15.90 -2.11 -0.97
N ARG A 182 -16.60 -2.94 -0.18
CA ARG A 182 -18.07 -2.93 -0.10
C ARG A 182 -18.57 -1.57 0.39
N ASP A 183 -18.07 -1.12 1.54
CA ASP A 183 -18.59 0.07 2.21
C ASP A 183 -18.31 1.32 1.37
N MET A 184 -17.11 1.45 0.79
CA MET A 184 -16.80 2.51 -0.17
C MET A 184 -17.66 2.45 -1.44
N TYR A 185 -17.96 1.27 -1.98
CA TYR A 185 -18.85 1.14 -3.14
C TYR A 185 -20.29 1.54 -2.82
N HIS A 186 -20.81 1.18 -1.64
CA HIS A 186 -22.15 1.58 -1.17
C HIS A 186 -22.22 3.08 -0.83
N PHE A 187 -21.17 3.66 -0.24
CA PHE A 187 -21.02 5.11 -0.11
C PHE A 187 -21.11 5.80 -1.48
N LEU A 188 -20.41 5.29 -2.51
CA LEU A 188 -20.44 5.90 -3.85
C LEU A 188 -21.83 5.81 -4.49
N ILE A 189 -22.61 4.74 -4.25
CA ILE A 189 -24.01 4.66 -4.69
C ILE A 189 -24.83 5.80 -4.08
N ASN A 190 -24.76 6.00 -2.77
CA ASN A 190 -25.51 7.04 -2.05
C ASN A 190 -25.00 8.46 -2.37
N PHE A 191 -23.69 8.62 -2.58
CA PHE A 191 -23.06 9.85 -3.05
C PHE A 191 -23.59 10.24 -4.44
N PHE A 192 -23.63 9.31 -5.41
CA PHE A 192 -24.18 9.59 -6.74
C PHE A 192 -25.72 9.66 -6.78
N ALA A 193 -26.42 9.15 -5.77
CA ALA A 193 -27.85 9.39 -5.56
C ALA A 193 -28.12 10.83 -5.09
N THR A 194 -27.19 11.43 -4.34
CA THR A 194 -27.21 12.84 -3.90
C THR A 194 -26.70 13.76 -5.02
N PHE A 195 -25.43 13.63 -5.40
CA PHE A 195 -24.72 14.43 -6.41
C PHE A 195 -24.91 13.86 -7.83
N LYS A 196 -26.16 13.79 -8.30
CA LYS A 196 -26.54 13.13 -9.56
C LYS A 196 -25.81 13.68 -10.80
N HIS A 197 -25.37 14.93 -10.80
CA HIS A 197 -24.60 15.55 -11.90
C HIS A 197 -23.17 15.02 -12.02
N LEU A 198 -22.63 14.38 -10.97
CA LEU A 198 -21.30 13.77 -10.99
C LEU A 198 -21.29 12.30 -11.44
N LYS A 199 -22.45 11.66 -11.54
CA LYS A 199 -22.60 10.22 -11.84
C LYS A 199 -21.96 9.74 -13.15
N HIS A 200 -21.82 10.63 -14.14
CA HIS A 200 -21.31 10.30 -15.47
C HIS A 200 -19.91 10.85 -15.75
N ARG A 201 -19.20 11.34 -14.73
CA ARG A 201 -17.80 11.79 -14.83
C ARG A 201 -16.86 10.61 -15.08
N ASP A 202 -15.71 10.88 -15.68
CA ASP A 202 -14.56 9.97 -15.69
C ASP A 202 -14.00 9.91 -14.26
N ILE A 203 -14.10 8.76 -13.60
CA ILE A 203 -13.71 8.57 -12.19
C ILE A 203 -12.24 8.14 -12.14
N PHE A 204 -11.47 8.82 -11.31
CA PHE A 204 -10.10 8.48 -10.98
C PHE A 204 -9.94 8.27 -9.48
N LEU A 205 -9.40 7.12 -9.07
CA LEU A 205 -9.10 6.86 -7.66
C LEU A 205 -7.63 7.17 -7.39
N PHE A 206 -7.38 8.00 -6.39
CA PHE A 206 -6.04 8.33 -5.92
C PHE A 206 -5.90 7.85 -4.48
N GLY A 207 -4.73 7.33 -4.14
CA GLY A 207 -4.39 7.02 -2.76
C GLY A 207 -2.92 6.71 -2.62
N GLY A 208 -2.49 6.53 -1.38
CA GLY A 208 -1.10 6.22 -1.07
C GLY A 208 -0.93 5.58 0.29
N SER A 209 0.29 5.20 0.65
CA SER A 209 0.55 4.40 1.85
C SER A 209 -0.32 3.13 1.84
N TYR A 210 -0.95 2.79 2.95
CA TYR A 210 -1.95 1.72 3.07
C TYR A 210 -3.12 1.78 2.08
N SER A 211 -3.46 2.95 1.51
CA SER A 211 -4.46 2.99 0.43
C SER A 211 -3.99 2.36 -0.88
N GLY A 212 -2.75 1.86 -0.92
CA GLY A 212 -2.30 0.82 -1.85
C GLY A 212 -3.07 -0.51 -1.74
N MET A 213 -3.67 -0.83 -0.59
CA MET A 213 -4.63 -1.93 -0.43
C MET A 213 -6.06 -1.50 -0.79
N ASN A 214 -6.53 -0.38 -0.21
CA ASN A 214 -7.90 0.11 -0.34
C ASN A 214 -8.30 0.45 -1.79
N VAL A 215 -7.45 1.18 -2.53
CA VAL A 215 -7.78 1.66 -3.88
C VAL A 215 -7.90 0.51 -4.88
N PRO A 216 -6.98 -0.48 -4.94
CA PRO A 216 -7.15 -1.66 -5.80
C PRO A 216 -8.35 -2.52 -5.45
N ALA A 217 -8.66 -2.68 -4.15
CA ALA A 217 -9.86 -3.41 -3.71
C ALA A 217 -11.15 -2.73 -4.20
N LEU A 218 -11.28 -1.41 -4.00
CA LEU A 218 -12.41 -0.62 -4.50
C LEU A 218 -12.48 -0.63 -6.05
N ALA A 219 -11.35 -0.50 -6.74
CA ALA A 219 -11.28 -0.54 -8.20
C ALA A 219 -11.76 -1.89 -8.75
N ARG A 220 -11.33 -2.99 -8.12
CA ARG A 220 -11.78 -4.35 -8.44
C ARG A 220 -13.27 -4.54 -8.16
N LYS A 221 -13.77 -4.06 -7.01
CA LYS A 221 -15.20 -4.09 -6.68
C LYS A 221 -16.04 -3.37 -7.74
N ILE A 222 -15.65 -2.15 -8.14
CA ILE A 222 -16.30 -1.38 -9.22
C ILE A 222 -16.25 -2.14 -10.54
N TYR A 223 -15.11 -2.71 -10.92
CA TYR A 223 -14.95 -3.51 -12.15
C TYR A 223 -15.88 -4.73 -12.19
N LEU A 224 -15.97 -5.48 -11.08
CA LEU A 224 -16.83 -6.66 -10.98
C LEU A 224 -18.33 -6.29 -11.01
N GLU A 225 -18.74 -5.25 -10.28
CA GLU A 225 -20.13 -4.78 -10.28
C GLU A 225 -20.52 -4.17 -11.65
N ASN A 226 -19.61 -3.50 -12.35
CA ASN A 226 -19.82 -3.03 -13.72
C ASN A 226 -20.08 -4.16 -14.74
N LYS A 227 -19.76 -5.42 -14.40
CA LYS A 227 -20.07 -6.61 -15.21
C LYS A 227 -21.37 -7.30 -14.76
N ASN A 228 -21.90 -6.96 -13.59
CA ASN A 228 -23.14 -7.49 -13.03
C ASN A 228 -24.35 -6.64 -13.46
N PRO A 229 -25.24 -7.11 -14.35
CA PRO A 229 -26.42 -6.34 -14.78
C PRO A 229 -27.49 -6.19 -13.68
N LYS A 230 -27.29 -6.83 -12.51
CA LYS A 230 -28.13 -6.71 -11.31
C LYS A 230 -27.36 -6.11 -10.13
N ASN A 231 -26.33 -5.31 -10.39
CA ASN A 231 -25.57 -4.65 -9.33
C ASN A 231 -26.44 -3.70 -8.52
N ASP A 232 -25.97 -3.38 -7.31
CA ASP A 232 -26.65 -2.49 -6.36
C ASP A 232 -26.85 -1.06 -6.90
N PHE A 233 -26.13 -0.66 -7.97
CA PHE A 233 -26.28 0.64 -8.63
C PHE A 233 -27.41 0.64 -9.69
N GLY A 234 -28.33 -0.32 -9.61
CA GLY A 234 -29.47 -0.46 -10.52
C GLY A 234 -29.06 -0.92 -11.92
N GLY A 235 -28.03 -1.77 -12.03
CA GLY A 235 -27.47 -2.25 -13.29
C GLY A 235 -26.70 -1.19 -14.10
N GLN A 236 -26.44 -0.02 -13.51
CA GLN A 236 -25.63 1.04 -14.12
C GLN A 236 -24.14 0.81 -13.86
N LYS A 237 -23.29 1.51 -14.61
CA LYS A 237 -21.83 1.42 -14.45
C LYS A 237 -21.27 2.71 -13.85
N MET A 238 -20.28 2.57 -12.96
CA MET A 238 -19.40 3.66 -12.57
C MET A 238 -18.24 3.72 -13.55
N ASN A 239 -17.99 4.88 -14.15
CA ASN A 239 -16.99 5.05 -15.21
C ASN A 239 -15.57 5.22 -14.63
N LEU A 240 -15.04 4.15 -14.04
CA LEU A 240 -13.67 4.12 -13.52
C LEU A 240 -12.66 4.09 -14.67
N THR A 241 -11.92 5.19 -14.82
CA THR A 241 -10.99 5.44 -15.93
C THR A 241 -9.54 5.17 -15.56
N GLY A 242 -9.17 5.32 -14.28
CA GLY A 242 -7.82 5.05 -13.80
C GLY A 242 -7.68 5.06 -12.29
N ILE A 243 -6.59 4.46 -11.81
CA ILE A 243 -6.13 4.53 -10.43
C ILE A 243 -4.68 5.00 -10.38
N ALA A 244 -4.35 5.80 -9.36
CA ALA A 244 -2.99 6.26 -9.12
C ALA A 244 -2.59 6.01 -7.65
N LEU A 245 -1.46 5.35 -7.47
CA LEU A 245 -1.00 4.75 -6.22
C LEU A 245 0.36 5.35 -5.84
N GLY A 246 0.32 6.27 -4.89
CA GLY A 246 1.47 7.06 -4.44
C GLY A 246 2.16 6.46 -3.22
N ASN A 247 3.42 6.06 -3.33
CA ASN A 247 4.17 5.48 -2.21
C ASN A 247 3.34 4.39 -1.52
N ALA A 248 2.88 3.45 -2.34
CA ALA A 248 1.80 2.55 -2.00
C ALA A 248 2.30 1.24 -1.38
N TRP A 249 1.51 0.75 -0.43
CA TRP A 249 1.73 -0.51 0.26
C TRP A 249 0.71 -1.55 -0.22
N LEU A 250 1.17 -2.68 -0.76
CA LEU A 250 0.35 -3.68 -1.46
C LEU A 250 0.73 -5.14 -1.21
N ASP A 251 1.96 -5.44 -0.78
CA ASP A 251 2.42 -6.80 -0.47
C ASP A 251 3.52 -6.78 0.60
N ALA A 252 3.13 -7.12 1.83
CA ALA A 252 4.02 -7.17 2.99
C ALA A 252 5.28 -8.03 2.75
N LYS A 253 5.15 -9.12 1.99
CA LYS A 253 6.20 -10.12 1.85
C LYS A 253 7.26 -9.72 0.84
N ILE A 254 6.93 -8.79 -0.06
CA ILE A 254 7.85 -8.21 -1.03
C ILE A 254 8.43 -6.88 -0.52
N GLN A 255 7.61 -6.03 0.11
CA GLN A 255 8.01 -4.65 0.46
C GLN A 255 8.86 -4.58 1.74
N GLY A 256 8.50 -5.28 2.82
CA GLY A 256 9.27 -5.34 4.07
C GLY A 256 10.78 -5.62 3.92
N PRO A 257 11.25 -6.66 3.20
CA PRO A 257 12.69 -6.90 3.03
C PRO A 257 13.35 -5.84 2.12
N ALA A 258 12.60 -5.21 1.21
CA ALA A 258 13.11 -4.12 0.39
C ALA A 258 13.36 -2.83 1.20
N MET A 259 12.62 -2.60 2.29
CA MET A 259 12.87 -1.51 3.24
C MET A 259 14.26 -1.64 3.88
N ILE A 260 14.64 -2.86 4.31
CA ILE A 260 15.95 -3.16 4.89
C ILE A 260 17.08 -2.83 3.90
N ASP A 261 16.91 -3.26 2.64
CA ASP A 261 17.87 -2.99 1.56
C ASP A 261 17.94 -1.51 1.19
N PHE A 262 16.81 -0.78 1.26
CA PHE A 262 16.75 0.65 1.04
C PHE A 262 17.49 1.43 2.13
N ALA A 263 17.23 1.12 3.41
CA ALA A 263 17.93 1.73 4.55
C ALA A 263 19.46 1.53 4.47
N TRP A 264 19.90 0.32 4.14
CA TRP A 264 21.32 0.00 3.95
C TRP A 264 21.94 0.76 2.77
N SER A 265 21.29 0.75 1.61
CA SER A 265 21.81 1.41 0.40
C SER A 265 21.89 2.94 0.52
N HIS A 266 21.13 3.53 1.44
CA HIS A 266 21.18 4.95 1.79
C HIS A 266 22.04 5.27 3.03
N GLY A 267 22.71 4.26 3.60
CA GLY A 267 23.65 4.44 4.72
C GLY A 267 23.02 4.69 6.09
N MET A 268 21.72 4.41 6.25
CA MET A 268 21.04 4.48 7.55
C MET A 268 21.45 3.35 8.49
N ILE A 269 21.77 2.18 7.94
CA ILE A 269 22.25 1.00 8.66
C ILE A 269 23.46 0.38 7.94
N ASP A 270 24.32 -0.32 8.68
CA ASP A 270 25.47 -1.02 8.10
C ASP A 270 25.11 -2.41 7.52
N LEU A 271 26.07 -3.04 6.83
CA LEU A 271 25.85 -4.35 6.20
C LEU A 271 25.58 -5.46 7.23
N SER A 272 26.21 -5.40 8.42
CA SER A 272 26.02 -6.40 9.48
C SER A 272 24.60 -6.32 10.06
N THR A 273 24.08 -5.10 10.20
CA THR A 273 22.72 -4.80 10.66
C THR A 273 21.70 -5.25 9.62
N LYS A 274 21.92 -4.93 8.34
CA LYS A 274 21.11 -5.43 7.21
C LYS A 274 21.00 -6.96 7.22
N ASP A 275 22.12 -7.67 7.26
CA ASP A 275 22.12 -9.14 7.19
C ASP A 275 21.42 -9.75 8.43
N THR A 276 21.55 -9.10 9.59
CA THR A 276 20.84 -9.47 10.82
C THR A 276 19.33 -9.24 10.71
N PHE A 277 18.89 -8.12 10.14
CA PHE A 277 17.47 -7.81 9.95
C PHE A 277 16.82 -8.71 8.90
N HIS A 278 17.53 -9.02 7.81
CA HIS A 278 17.09 -10.06 6.87
C HIS A 278 16.93 -11.43 7.54
N HIS A 279 17.78 -11.77 8.52
CA HIS A 279 17.62 -12.99 9.32
C HIS A 279 16.39 -12.93 10.24
N TYR A 280 16.16 -11.80 10.92
CA TYR A 280 14.99 -11.61 11.79
C TYR A 280 13.67 -11.61 11.00
N TRP A 281 13.62 -10.92 9.86
CA TRP A 281 12.53 -10.98 8.89
C TRP A 281 12.20 -12.44 8.52
N ASN A 282 13.23 -13.18 8.09
CA ASN A 282 13.16 -14.59 7.73
C ASN A 282 12.60 -15.48 8.86
N ASP A 283 12.86 -15.13 10.12
CA ASP A 283 12.37 -15.88 11.27
C ASP A 283 10.94 -15.45 11.65
N CYS A 284 10.61 -14.17 11.54
CA CYS A 284 9.25 -13.65 11.73
C CYS A 284 8.24 -14.27 10.75
N VAL A 285 8.51 -14.22 9.44
CA VAL A 285 7.59 -14.74 8.41
C VAL A 285 7.42 -16.26 8.45
N ARG A 286 8.25 -16.96 9.25
CA ARG A 286 8.13 -18.40 9.55
C ARG A 286 7.45 -18.67 10.90
N GLY A 287 6.91 -17.65 11.57
CA GLY A 287 6.23 -17.75 12.85
C GLY A 287 7.17 -18.07 14.03
N LYS A 288 8.47 -17.83 13.91
CA LYS A 288 9.40 -17.99 15.03
C LYS A 288 9.36 -16.74 15.92
N LYS A 289 9.80 -16.90 17.17
CA LYS A 289 9.97 -15.79 18.10
C LYS A 289 11.16 -14.90 17.66
N VAL A 290 10.86 -13.66 17.31
CA VAL A 290 11.83 -12.59 17.02
C VAL A 290 12.11 -11.73 18.25
N ARG A 291 13.07 -10.81 18.14
CA ARG A 291 13.48 -9.87 19.19
C ARG A 291 12.72 -8.56 19.01
N SER A 292 12.10 -8.07 20.10
CA SER A 292 11.50 -6.74 20.17
C SER A 292 12.52 -5.63 19.77
N PRO A 293 12.11 -4.61 18.99
CA PRO A 293 10.72 -4.23 18.68
C PRO A 293 9.93 -5.21 17.80
N MET A 294 10.61 -5.98 16.94
CA MET A 294 9.93 -6.92 16.05
C MET A 294 9.02 -7.94 16.77
N HIS A 295 7.88 -8.22 16.15
CA HIS A 295 6.79 -9.06 16.67
C HIS A 295 6.36 -10.13 15.62
N PRO A 296 5.43 -11.06 15.93
CA PRO A 296 4.94 -12.03 14.96
C PRO A 296 4.25 -11.37 13.76
N PHE A 297 4.42 -11.93 12.56
CA PHE A 297 3.93 -11.37 11.30
C PHE A 297 2.42 -11.08 11.36
N ASN A 298 2.08 -9.82 11.08
CA ASN A 298 0.76 -9.37 10.66
C ASN A 298 0.92 -8.69 9.29
N VAL A 299 -0.19 -8.32 8.67
CA VAL A 299 -0.18 -7.59 7.39
C VAL A 299 0.20 -6.12 7.65
N PRO A 300 -0.48 -5.32 8.52
CA PRO A 300 -0.28 -3.87 8.55
C PRO A 300 1.07 -3.34 9.04
N ASP A 301 1.84 -4.13 9.79
CA ASP A 301 3.02 -3.68 10.55
C ASP A 301 4.31 -4.40 10.10
N GLU A 302 4.24 -5.32 9.14
CA GLU A 302 5.41 -6.01 8.56
C GLU A 302 6.42 -6.55 9.62
N CYS A 303 5.94 -7.16 10.70
CA CYS A 303 6.77 -7.61 11.84
C CYS A 303 7.47 -6.50 12.66
N GLY A 304 7.11 -5.23 12.53
CA GLY A 304 7.79 -4.08 13.16
C GLY A 304 9.15 -3.80 12.52
N ILE A 305 9.24 -3.96 11.19
CA ILE A 305 10.50 -3.82 10.46
C ILE A 305 10.91 -2.35 10.30
N ASP A 306 9.95 -1.43 10.23
CA ASP A 306 10.21 0.00 10.27
C ASP A 306 10.75 0.39 11.66
N GLU A 307 10.10 -0.03 12.76
CA GLU A 307 10.53 0.31 14.13
C GLU A 307 11.98 -0.13 14.39
N ILE A 308 12.36 -1.36 14.00
CA ILE A 308 13.73 -1.83 14.20
C ILE A 308 14.76 -1.12 13.30
N VAL A 309 14.37 -0.75 12.06
CA VAL A 309 15.23 0.02 11.15
C VAL A 309 15.42 1.44 11.66
N MET A 310 14.37 2.10 12.14
CA MET A 310 14.42 3.46 12.68
C MET A 310 15.19 3.52 14.00
N GLN A 311 15.03 2.53 14.87
CA GLN A 311 15.83 2.38 16.09
C GLN A 311 17.33 2.25 15.75
N ALA A 312 17.69 1.40 14.79
CA ALA A 312 19.08 1.22 14.37
C ALA A 312 19.66 2.43 13.60
N ALA A 313 18.83 3.19 12.91
CA ALA A 313 19.20 4.47 12.29
C ALA A 313 19.38 5.62 13.31
N GLY A 314 19.12 5.37 14.60
CA GLY A 314 19.35 6.33 15.69
C GLY A 314 18.11 7.05 16.20
N GLY A 315 16.90 6.48 16.02
CA GLY A 315 15.64 7.07 16.48
C GLY A 315 15.53 7.34 17.99
N GLU A 316 16.39 6.76 18.82
CA GLU A 316 16.46 6.99 20.27
C GLU A 316 17.64 7.91 20.69
N LEU A 317 18.40 8.49 19.76
CA LEU A 317 19.63 9.23 20.08
C LEU A 317 19.40 10.66 20.58
N PHE A 318 18.29 11.30 20.23
CA PHE A 318 17.97 12.66 20.63
C PHE A 318 16.52 12.77 21.10
N GLU A 319 16.30 13.52 22.18
CA GLU A 319 15.01 13.60 22.89
C GLU A 319 13.88 14.19 22.02
N ASP A 320 14.22 15.15 21.15
CA ASP A 320 13.28 15.85 20.25
C ASP A 320 13.55 15.59 18.75
N GLN A 321 14.44 14.65 18.38
CA GLN A 321 14.81 14.41 16.96
C GLN A 321 15.10 12.93 16.66
N ALA A 322 14.25 12.33 15.83
CA ALA A 322 14.49 11.01 15.23
C ALA A 322 14.69 11.15 13.70
N PRO A 323 15.34 10.18 13.01
CA PRO A 323 15.27 10.12 11.55
C PRO A 323 13.81 10.01 11.10
N ASN A 324 13.48 10.48 9.90
CA ASN A 324 12.11 10.43 9.38
C ASN A 324 11.92 9.27 8.39
N CYS A 325 11.06 8.31 8.70
CA CYS A 325 10.74 7.18 7.81
C CYS A 325 9.97 7.60 6.54
N TYR A 326 9.30 8.76 6.58
CA TYR A 326 8.60 9.31 5.42
C TYR A 326 9.51 10.10 4.47
N ASP A 327 10.67 10.58 4.91
CA ASP A 327 11.69 11.21 4.05
C ASP A 327 13.08 11.07 4.70
N ILE A 328 13.87 10.11 4.22
CA ILE A 328 15.20 9.79 4.76
C ILE A 328 16.23 10.93 4.68
N SER A 329 15.92 12.03 3.99
CA SER A 329 16.76 13.24 3.98
C SER A 329 16.47 14.19 5.15
N THR A 330 15.51 13.85 6.00
CA THR A 330 15.00 14.69 7.09
C THR A 330 15.02 13.99 8.44
N TRP A 331 14.93 14.80 9.49
CA TRP A 331 14.73 14.38 10.87
C TRP A 331 13.45 15.05 11.38
N ASP A 332 12.78 14.40 12.32
CA ASP A 332 11.44 14.70 12.86
C ASP A 332 10.29 14.31 11.89
N PRO A 333 9.29 13.50 12.30
CA PRO A 333 8.04 13.31 11.55
C PRO A 333 7.25 14.62 11.39
N TYR A 334 6.21 14.59 10.56
CA TYR A 334 5.42 15.78 10.22
C TYR A 334 4.59 16.32 11.43
N ASN A 335 5.20 17.10 12.33
CA ASN A 335 4.57 17.62 13.57
C ASN A 335 3.23 18.34 13.39
N ILE A 336 2.93 18.86 12.20
CA ILE A 336 1.62 19.45 11.87
C ILE A 336 0.45 18.45 11.87
N LEU A 337 0.75 17.14 11.83
CA LEU A 337 -0.18 16.02 12.02
C LEU A 337 -0.41 15.66 13.48
N GLY A 338 0.45 16.13 14.40
CA GLY A 338 0.31 15.87 15.83
C GLY A 338 -0.99 16.44 16.40
N ASP A 339 -1.47 15.88 17.50
CA ASP A 339 -2.74 16.22 18.17
C ASP A 339 -2.98 17.73 18.36
N ASP A 340 -1.91 18.50 18.55
CA ASP A 340 -1.95 19.95 18.76
C ASP A 340 -1.39 20.77 17.58
N GLY A 341 -1.18 20.14 16.42
CA GLY A 341 -0.81 20.80 15.17
C GLY A 341 -2.00 21.45 14.44
N THR A 342 -1.67 22.31 13.48
CA THR A 342 -2.61 23.17 12.74
C THR A 342 -3.84 22.42 12.19
N ILE A 343 -3.68 21.22 11.64
CA ILE A 343 -4.81 20.48 11.04
C ILE A 343 -5.76 19.96 12.12
N ASN A 344 -5.24 19.39 13.22
CA ASN A 344 -6.08 18.98 14.34
C ASN A 344 -6.75 20.19 15.00
N LYS A 345 -6.06 21.33 15.14
CA LYS A 345 -6.65 22.59 15.64
C LYS A 345 -7.76 23.13 14.75
N PHE A 346 -7.59 23.05 13.42
CA PHE A 346 -8.62 23.43 12.45
C PHE A 346 -9.88 22.57 12.59
N TYR A 347 -9.76 21.24 12.57
CA TYR A 347 -10.92 20.34 12.65
C TYR A 347 -11.57 20.25 14.03
N ASN A 348 -10.85 20.54 15.12
CA ASN A 348 -11.42 20.60 16.46
C ASN A 348 -12.07 21.96 16.79
N ASN A 349 -12.01 22.95 15.90
CA ASN A 349 -12.79 24.17 16.02
C ASN A 349 -14.28 23.90 15.73
N LYS A 350 -15.15 24.10 16.73
CA LYS A 350 -16.60 23.84 16.61
C LYS A 350 -17.31 24.67 15.55
N ALA A 351 -16.77 25.83 15.18
CA ALA A 351 -17.28 26.59 14.04
C ALA A 351 -16.97 25.90 12.71
N VAL A 352 -15.76 25.33 12.55
CA VAL A 352 -15.36 24.54 11.38
C VAL A 352 -16.18 23.26 11.29
N GLN A 353 -16.33 22.51 12.39
CA GLN A 353 -17.16 21.30 12.42
C GLN A 353 -18.59 21.59 11.93
N LYS A 354 -19.19 22.68 12.44
CA LYS A 354 -20.51 23.13 12.00
C LYS A 354 -20.55 23.55 10.52
N ALA A 355 -19.55 24.27 10.02
CA ALA A 355 -19.49 24.72 8.62
C ALA A 355 -19.33 23.55 7.63
N LEU A 356 -18.69 22.45 8.07
CA LEU A 356 -18.49 21.23 7.30
C LEU A 356 -19.59 20.17 7.50
N HIS A 357 -20.64 20.47 8.27
CA HIS A 357 -21.70 19.51 8.66
C HIS A 357 -21.14 18.23 9.32
N ALA A 358 -20.01 18.37 10.02
CA ALA A 358 -19.33 17.32 10.76
C ALA A 358 -19.96 17.11 12.15
N PRO A 359 -19.82 15.92 12.76
CA PRO A 359 -20.31 15.65 14.10
C PRO A 359 -19.49 16.40 15.17
N ASP A 360 -20.14 16.76 16.26
CA ASP A 360 -19.53 17.43 17.42
C ASP A 360 -18.75 16.44 18.28
N ILE A 361 -17.61 15.99 17.75
CA ILE A 361 -16.66 15.06 18.40
C ILE A 361 -15.22 15.61 18.27
N ASP A 362 -14.28 14.99 18.96
CA ASP A 362 -12.86 15.28 18.75
C ASP A 362 -12.36 14.55 17.49
N TRP A 363 -11.70 15.30 16.60
CA TRP A 363 -11.12 14.79 15.36
C TRP A 363 -9.64 14.51 15.52
N TYR A 364 -9.17 13.45 14.87
CA TYR A 364 -7.76 13.05 14.83
C TYR A 364 -7.31 12.73 13.40
N GLY A 365 -6.10 13.16 13.05
CA GLY A 365 -5.53 12.98 11.71
C GLY A 365 -5.36 11.52 11.29
N CYS A 366 -5.07 10.64 12.25
CA CYS A 366 -5.18 9.19 12.12
C CYS A 366 -5.82 8.60 13.39
N VAL A 367 -6.33 7.37 13.32
CA VAL A 367 -6.86 6.64 14.48
C VAL A 367 -5.81 6.54 15.61
N LYS A 368 -6.22 6.82 16.86
CA LYS A 368 -5.33 6.95 18.01
C LYS A 368 -4.95 5.64 18.71
N GLU A 369 -5.88 4.70 18.81
CA GLU A 369 -5.71 3.49 19.61
C GLU A 369 -6.28 2.27 18.88
N GLY A 370 -5.48 1.20 18.84
CA GLY A 370 -5.82 -0.06 18.18
C GLY A 370 -5.48 -0.06 16.69
N TRP A 371 -5.00 -1.21 16.21
CA TRP A 371 -4.90 -1.47 14.78
C TRP A 371 -6.31 -1.54 14.19
N MET A 372 -6.54 -0.86 13.08
CA MET A 372 -7.67 -1.21 12.21
C MET A 372 -7.29 -2.42 11.36
N LEU A 373 -8.30 -3.11 10.81
CA LEU A 373 -8.10 -4.33 10.02
C LEU A 373 -7.35 -5.42 10.83
N ASN A 374 -7.79 -5.69 12.06
CA ASN A 374 -7.16 -6.68 12.96
C ASN A 374 -7.12 -8.12 12.40
N ASN A 375 -7.81 -8.40 11.30
CA ASN A 375 -7.86 -9.69 10.61
C ASN A 375 -7.41 -9.61 9.14
N ASP A 376 -6.67 -8.55 8.78
CA ASP A 376 -6.48 -8.10 7.40
C ASP A 376 -6.05 -9.21 6.43
N LYS A 377 -6.88 -9.42 5.41
CA LYS A 377 -6.78 -10.48 4.41
C LYS A 377 -7.44 -9.98 3.12
N PRO A 378 -6.68 -9.80 2.03
CA PRO A 378 -5.49 -10.57 1.70
C PRO A 378 -4.16 -10.03 2.25
N GLU A 379 -3.17 -10.92 2.37
CA GLU A 379 -1.76 -10.51 2.60
C GLU A 379 -1.16 -9.68 1.44
N SER A 380 -1.88 -9.58 0.30
CA SER A 380 -1.43 -8.96 -0.94
C SER A 380 -2.60 -8.66 -1.88
N VAL A 381 -2.76 -7.40 -2.32
CA VAL A 381 -3.72 -7.01 -3.37
C VAL A 381 -3.12 -6.97 -4.77
N VAL A 382 -1.84 -7.35 -4.94
CA VAL A 382 -1.18 -7.43 -6.25
C VAL A 382 -1.97 -8.29 -7.28
N PRO A 383 -2.64 -9.40 -6.89
CA PRO A 383 -3.53 -10.12 -7.81
C PRO A 383 -4.72 -9.28 -8.33
N TYR A 384 -5.18 -8.27 -7.58
CA TYR A 384 -6.27 -7.38 -7.99
C TYR A 384 -5.79 -6.41 -9.08
N ILE A 385 -4.56 -5.88 -8.94
CA ILE A 385 -3.90 -5.08 -9.98
C ILE A 385 -3.75 -5.91 -11.26
N ALA A 386 -3.27 -7.15 -11.16
CA ALA A 386 -3.14 -8.05 -12.30
C ALA A 386 -4.49 -8.34 -12.98
N GLU A 387 -5.55 -8.62 -12.22
CA GLU A 387 -6.90 -8.83 -12.78
C GLU A 387 -7.40 -7.59 -13.55
N LEU A 388 -7.16 -6.39 -13.02
CA LEU A 388 -7.53 -5.13 -13.67
C LEU A 388 -6.74 -4.88 -14.96
N LEU A 389 -5.43 -5.12 -14.96
CA LEU A 389 -4.58 -4.95 -16.16
C LEU A 389 -4.93 -5.93 -17.29
N ASP A 390 -5.28 -7.16 -16.95
CA ASP A 390 -5.56 -8.22 -17.94
C ASP A 390 -7.00 -8.14 -18.50
N ASN A 391 -7.94 -7.57 -17.75
CA ASN A 391 -9.37 -7.68 -18.06
C ASN A 391 -10.14 -6.35 -18.13
N SER A 392 -9.47 -5.20 -18.10
CA SER A 392 -10.09 -3.87 -18.17
C SER A 392 -9.21 -2.82 -18.87
N ASP A 393 -9.83 -1.71 -19.27
CA ASP A 393 -9.16 -0.53 -19.84
C ASP A 393 -8.70 0.48 -18.76
N ILE A 394 -8.74 0.10 -17.46
CA ILE A 394 -8.38 0.98 -16.35
C ILE A 394 -6.87 1.23 -16.37
N ARG A 395 -6.47 2.51 -16.40
CA ARG A 395 -5.06 2.92 -16.37
C ARG A 395 -4.55 2.92 -14.94
N ILE A 396 -3.39 2.31 -14.71
CA ILE A 396 -2.80 2.12 -13.38
C ILE A 396 -1.44 2.84 -13.35
N LEU A 397 -1.35 3.89 -12.53
CA LEU A 397 -0.13 4.65 -12.30
C LEU A 397 0.40 4.36 -10.90
N PHE A 398 1.61 3.81 -10.80
CA PHE A 398 2.39 3.79 -9.57
C PHE A 398 3.34 4.98 -9.57
N TYR A 399 3.45 5.69 -8.44
CA TYR A 399 4.46 6.73 -8.27
C TYR A 399 5.06 6.67 -6.87
N ASN A 400 6.39 6.71 -6.75
CA ASN A 400 7.06 6.69 -5.46
C ASN A 400 8.09 7.81 -5.38
N GLY A 401 8.08 8.58 -4.30
CA GLY A 401 9.19 9.45 -3.93
C GLY A 401 10.49 8.67 -3.70
N ASP A 402 11.61 9.20 -4.17
CA ASP A 402 12.95 8.59 -4.07
C ASP A 402 13.64 8.72 -2.69
N LYS A 403 12.94 9.26 -1.67
CA LYS A 403 13.38 9.37 -0.26
C LYS A 403 12.43 8.70 0.73
N ASP A 404 11.36 8.05 0.27
CA ASP A 404 10.48 7.29 1.16
C ASP A 404 11.14 5.96 1.56
N LEU A 405 11.21 5.69 2.86
CA LEU A 405 11.66 4.41 3.39
C LEU A 405 10.50 3.40 3.45
N LEU A 406 9.36 3.80 4.02
CA LEU A 406 8.24 2.90 4.34
C LEU A 406 7.69 2.21 3.09
N CYS A 407 7.45 2.96 2.02
CA CYS A 407 6.98 2.43 0.73
C CYS A 407 8.00 2.76 -0.36
N CYS A 408 9.25 2.36 -0.12
CA CYS A 408 10.38 2.62 -0.99
C CYS A 408 10.15 2.19 -2.45
N HIS A 409 10.62 3.01 -3.40
CA HIS A 409 10.45 2.76 -4.83
C HIS A 409 11.07 1.43 -5.30
N THR A 410 12.11 0.93 -4.61
CA THR A 410 12.73 -0.38 -4.86
C THR A 410 11.78 -1.54 -4.54
N GLY A 411 11.00 -1.44 -3.46
CA GLY A 411 9.96 -2.43 -3.13
C GLY A 411 8.87 -2.48 -4.19
N THR A 412 8.41 -1.31 -4.67
CA THR A 412 7.43 -1.23 -5.75
C THR A 412 7.96 -1.76 -7.09
N ASP A 413 9.22 -1.50 -7.46
CA ASP A 413 9.82 -2.01 -8.71
C ASP A 413 9.92 -3.55 -8.68
N ILE A 414 10.41 -4.14 -7.58
CA ILE A 414 10.47 -5.60 -7.36
C ILE A 414 9.06 -6.21 -7.41
N LEU A 415 8.09 -5.57 -6.74
CA LEU A 415 6.70 -6.02 -6.72
C LEU A 415 6.11 -6.08 -8.14
N LEU A 416 6.26 -5.01 -8.92
CA LEU A 416 5.76 -4.94 -10.30
C LEU A 416 6.47 -5.92 -11.24
N ASP A 417 7.77 -6.19 -11.03
CA ASP A 417 8.52 -7.18 -11.81
C ASP A 417 8.12 -8.64 -11.47
N SER A 418 7.74 -8.89 -10.22
CA SER A 418 7.25 -10.19 -9.73
C SER A 418 5.77 -10.48 -10.05
N MET A 419 5.00 -9.43 -10.39
CA MET A 419 3.55 -9.52 -10.60
C MET A 419 3.20 -10.48 -11.75
N LYS A 420 2.22 -11.35 -11.51
CA LYS A 420 1.75 -12.35 -12.47
C LYS A 420 0.54 -11.83 -13.24
N TRP A 421 0.78 -11.34 -14.45
CA TRP A 421 -0.23 -10.82 -15.38
C TRP A 421 0.18 -11.16 -16.82
N SER A 422 -0.73 -10.97 -17.79
CA SER A 422 -0.55 -11.39 -19.19
C SER A 422 0.70 -10.84 -19.88
N LYS A 423 1.24 -9.70 -19.41
CA LYS A 423 2.43 -9.03 -19.96
C LYS A 423 3.62 -8.98 -18.99
N ALA A 424 3.68 -9.87 -18.00
CA ALA A 424 4.76 -9.87 -17.00
C ALA A 424 6.17 -9.96 -17.60
N ASP A 425 6.38 -10.77 -18.65
CA ASP A 425 7.70 -10.90 -19.30
C ASP A 425 8.04 -9.72 -20.21
N GLU A 426 7.02 -9.09 -20.82
CA GLU A 426 7.18 -7.82 -21.54
C GLU A 426 7.54 -6.69 -20.56
N TRP A 427 6.95 -6.66 -19.36
CA TRP A 427 7.25 -5.65 -18.34
C TRP A 427 8.72 -5.65 -17.92
N LYS A 428 9.33 -6.83 -17.73
CA LYS A 428 10.76 -6.96 -17.37
C LYS A 428 11.69 -6.24 -18.34
N THR A 429 11.32 -6.16 -19.61
CA THR A 429 12.10 -5.53 -20.69
C THR A 429 11.49 -4.24 -21.24
N ALA A 430 10.39 -3.77 -20.64
CA ALA A 430 9.68 -2.57 -21.07
C ALA A 430 10.57 -1.32 -20.99
N PRO A 431 10.42 -0.37 -21.94
CA PRO A 431 11.30 0.77 -22.05
C PRO A 431 11.22 1.66 -20.79
N ARG A 432 12.38 2.15 -20.36
CA ARG A 432 12.52 3.19 -19.34
C ARG A 432 12.81 4.54 -19.96
N GLY A 433 12.40 5.60 -19.29
CA GLY A 433 12.60 6.98 -19.72
C GLY A 433 12.80 7.93 -18.56
N VAL A 434 13.16 9.17 -18.90
CA VAL A 434 13.17 10.32 -17.99
C VAL A 434 11.89 11.11 -18.20
N TRP A 435 11.22 11.46 -17.11
CA TRP A 435 10.08 12.38 -17.10
C TRP A 435 10.60 13.80 -16.86
N MET A 436 10.11 14.75 -17.66
CA MET A 436 10.61 16.11 -17.74
C MET A 436 9.51 17.12 -17.37
N VAL A 437 9.75 17.92 -16.33
CA VAL A 437 8.87 19.02 -15.92
C VAL A 437 9.64 20.33 -16.04
N ASN A 438 9.07 21.33 -16.72
CA ASN A 438 9.72 22.64 -16.96
C ASN A 438 11.15 22.51 -17.54
N ASN A 439 11.35 21.58 -18.47
CA ASN A 439 12.64 21.24 -19.09
C ASN A 439 13.73 20.74 -18.10
N ARG A 440 13.33 20.19 -16.95
CA ARG A 440 14.23 19.53 -15.98
C ARG A 440 13.76 18.10 -15.70
N PRO A 441 14.67 17.15 -15.45
CA PRO A 441 14.30 15.82 -14.96
C PRO A 441 13.54 15.91 -13.64
N ALA A 442 12.32 15.38 -13.61
CA ALA A 442 11.48 15.26 -12.42
C ALA A 442 11.49 13.84 -11.84
N GLY A 443 11.88 12.85 -12.65
CA GLY A 443 11.92 11.45 -12.25
C GLY A 443 12.28 10.51 -13.40
N TYR A 444 12.24 9.21 -13.09
CA TYR A 444 12.27 8.13 -14.09
C TYR A 444 10.87 7.54 -14.26
N THR A 445 10.55 7.07 -15.46
CA THR A 445 9.33 6.31 -15.76
C THR A 445 9.63 4.99 -16.46
N LYS A 446 8.74 4.00 -16.28
CA LYS A 446 8.67 2.73 -17.02
C LYS A 446 7.21 2.50 -17.37
N THR A 447 6.90 2.18 -18.63
CA THR A 447 5.50 2.09 -19.10
C THR A 447 5.28 0.92 -20.04
N LEU A 448 4.12 0.25 -19.89
CA LEU A 448 3.67 -0.82 -20.77
C LEU A 448 2.12 -0.88 -20.80
N GLY A 449 1.53 -0.43 -21.90
CA GLY A 449 0.08 -0.41 -22.07
C GLY A 449 -0.60 0.46 -21.01
N ASN A 450 -1.43 -0.14 -20.16
CA ASN A 450 -2.17 0.54 -19.11
C ASN A 450 -1.39 0.70 -17.79
N LEU A 451 -0.18 0.13 -17.67
CA LEU A 451 0.68 0.24 -16.49
C LEU A 451 1.78 1.29 -16.71
N GLU A 452 1.92 2.22 -15.77
CA GLU A 452 3.05 3.16 -15.69
C GLU A 452 3.59 3.19 -14.24
N PHE A 453 4.91 3.21 -14.09
CA PHE A 453 5.60 3.35 -12.80
C PHE A 453 6.58 4.52 -12.87
N ILE A 454 6.50 5.43 -11.90
CA ILE A 454 7.33 6.64 -11.81
C ILE A 454 8.11 6.68 -10.49
N THR A 455 9.41 6.96 -10.55
CA THR A 455 10.21 7.36 -9.39
C THR A 455 10.38 8.88 -9.40
N VAL A 456 9.87 9.59 -8.39
CA VAL A 456 9.84 11.05 -8.31
C VAL A 456 11.04 11.56 -7.49
N TYR A 457 11.84 12.45 -8.07
CA TYR A 457 13.08 12.95 -7.45
C TYR A 457 12.85 13.93 -6.30
N ASN A 458 13.72 13.85 -5.30
CA ASN A 458 13.78 14.70 -4.12
C ASN A 458 12.45 14.71 -3.36
N SER A 459 11.86 13.52 -3.16
CA SER A 459 10.55 13.38 -2.55
C SER A 459 10.50 12.22 -1.57
N GLY A 460 10.03 12.48 -0.37
CA GLY A 460 9.51 11.45 0.53
C GLY A 460 8.14 10.91 0.11
N HIS A 461 7.48 10.29 1.09
CA HIS A 461 6.18 9.61 1.03
C HIS A 461 5.03 10.52 0.55
N MET A 462 5.06 11.80 0.93
CA MET A 462 4.01 12.76 0.61
C MET A 462 4.37 13.57 -0.64
N VAL A 463 4.38 12.92 -1.80
CA VAL A 463 4.88 13.50 -3.08
C VAL A 463 4.26 14.84 -3.44
N TYR A 464 2.97 15.04 -3.14
CA TYR A 464 2.26 16.32 -3.33
C TYR A 464 2.76 17.44 -2.42
N TYR A 465 3.31 17.13 -1.23
CA TYR A 465 3.95 18.08 -0.32
C TYR A 465 5.42 18.34 -0.70
N ASN A 466 6.20 17.27 -0.86
CA ASN A 466 7.63 17.38 -1.13
C ASN A 466 7.89 17.98 -2.53
N GLN A 467 7.10 17.60 -3.55
CA GLN A 467 7.28 18.02 -4.95
C GLN A 467 5.94 18.42 -5.64
N PRO A 468 5.24 19.47 -5.18
CA PRO A 468 3.92 19.86 -5.67
C PRO A 468 3.90 20.19 -7.17
N VAL A 469 4.96 20.80 -7.70
CA VAL A 469 5.09 21.12 -9.14
C VAL A 469 5.11 19.84 -9.98
N HIS A 470 5.90 18.85 -9.58
CA HIS A 470 5.99 17.56 -10.25
C HIS A 470 4.67 16.80 -10.10
N CYS A 471 4.14 16.72 -8.88
CA CYS A 471 2.90 16.02 -8.58
C CYS A 471 1.70 16.57 -9.38
N PHE A 472 1.59 17.90 -9.51
CA PHE A 472 0.55 18.51 -10.34
C PHE A 472 0.70 18.19 -11.84
N ASP A 473 1.91 18.27 -12.42
CA ASP A 473 2.13 17.86 -13.81
C ASP A 473 1.75 16.39 -14.02
N MET A 474 2.16 15.51 -13.09
CA MET A 474 1.87 14.07 -13.12
C MET A 474 0.36 13.79 -13.11
N VAL A 475 -0.37 14.33 -12.12
CA VAL A 475 -1.82 14.16 -12.01
C VAL A 475 -2.53 14.73 -13.23
N HIS A 476 -2.14 15.92 -13.68
CA HIS A 476 -2.74 16.57 -14.85
C HIS A 476 -2.49 15.78 -16.16
N ARG A 477 -1.30 15.20 -16.36
CA ARG A 477 -1.02 14.30 -17.50
C ARG A 477 -1.80 13.01 -17.39
N PHE A 478 -1.81 12.36 -16.22
CA PHE A 478 -2.56 11.14 -15.97
C PHE A 478 -4.05 11.31 -16.25
N LEU A 479 -4.68 12.38 -15.75
CA LEU A 479 -6.07 12.72 -16.04
C LEU A 479 -6.31 12.92 -17.56
N LYS A 480 -5.37 13.56 -18.27
CA LYS A 480 -5.43 13.77 -19.73
C LYS A 480 -5.05 12.55 -20.59
N GLY A 481 -4.73 11.41 -20.00
CA GLY A 481 -4.26 10.23 -20.76
C GLY A 481 -2.91 10.45 -21.45
N LYS A 482 -2.07 11.35 -20.93
CA LYS A 482 -0.73 11.62 -21.45
C LYS A 482 0.32 10.83 -20.66
N THR A 483 1.35 10.36 -21.36
CA THR A 483 2.50 9.68 -20.76
C THR A 483 3.47 10.65 -20.08
N HIS A 484 4.24 10.13 -19.14
CA HIS A 484 5.37 10.81 -18.50
C HIS A 484 6.71 10.43 -19.17
N PHE A 485 6.67 9.60 -20.23
CA PHE A 485 7.82 9.16 -21.01
C PHE A 485 8.26 10.24 -22.00
N ASP A 486 9.02 11.23 -21.52
CA ASP A 486 9.47 12.37 -22.33
C ASP A 486 10.80 12.08 -23.07
N VAL A 487 11.73 11.37 -22.44
CA VAL A 487 13.05 11.05 -23.02
C VAL A 487 13.38 9.58 -22.81
N ALA A 488 13.59 8.82 -23.89
CA ALA A 488 13.96 7.40 -23.83
C ALA A 488 15.37 7.19 -23.23
N LEU A 489 15.52 6.17 -22.39
CA LEU A 489 16.82 5.67 -21.92
C LEU A 489 17.26 4.43 -22.71
N PRO A 490 18.58 4.12 -22.75
CA PRO A 490 19.06 2.85 -23.30
C PRO A 490 18.46 1.65 -22.55
N SER A 491 18.07 0.61 -23.29
CA SER A 491 17.66 -0.67 -22.71
C SER A 491 18.85 -1.61 -22.62
N TYR A 492 18.90 -2.40 -21.53
CA TYR A 492 19.95 -3.39 -21.27
C TYR A 492 19.28 -4.74 -20.96
N THR A 493 19.04 -5.53 -22.00
CA THR A 493 18.57 -6.91 -21.87
C THR A 493 19.76 -7.85 -21.80
N ARG A 494 19.70 -8.90 -20.96
CA ARG A 494 20.64 -10.01 -21.05
C ARG A 494 20.45 -10.67 -22.41
N GLU A 495 21.47 -10.63 -23.26
CA GLU A 495 21.54 -11.49 -24.45
C GLU A 495 21.18 -12.92 -24.02
N PRO A 496 20.25 -13.61 -24.70
CA PRO A 496 19.99 -15.01 -24.38
C PRO A 496 21.32 -15.74 -24.45
N GLU A 497 21.64 -16.55 -23.43
CA GLU A 497 22.91 -17.28 -23.44
C GLU A 497 22.97 -18.06 -24.73
N SER A 498 23.95 -17.71 -25.58
CA SER A 498 24.23 -18.50 -26.77
C SER A 498 24.41 -19.91 -26.29
N ASP A 499 23.61 -20.85 -26.83
CA ASP A 499 23.64 -22.27 -26.51
C ASP A 499 24.89 -22.93 -27.14
N ASN A 500 26.04 -22.29 -26.93
CA ASN A 500 27.38 -22.82 -26.98
C ASN A 500 27.52 -23.80 -25.82
N GLY A 501 26.69 -24.84 -25.85
CA GLY A 501 26.77 -25.94 -24.92
C GLY A 501 28.21 -26.42 -24.90
N PHE A 502 28.83 -26.35 -23.72
CA PHE A 502 29.92 -27.26 -23.42
C PHE A 502 29.30 -28.66 -23.44
N GLU A 503 29.25 -29.27 -24.63
CA GLU A 503 28.96 -30.69 -24.77
C GLU A 503 29.97 -31.41 -23.90
N PHE A 504 29.51 -31.87 -22.75
CA PHE A 504 30.34 -32.58 -21.78
C PHE A 504 30.60 -33.98 -22.33
N HIS A 505 31.47 -34.05 -23.33
CA HIS A 505 31.78 -35.29 -24.02
C HIS A 505 32.20 -36.34 -23.00
N ARG A 506 31.81 -37.60 -23.26
CA ARG A 506 32.08 -38.73 -22.35
C ARG A 506 33.58 -38.93 -22.08
N SER A 507 34.44 -38.42 -22.97
CA SER A 507 35.89 -38.32 -22.81
C SER A 507 36.33 -37.43 -21.65
N ASP A 508 35.64 -36.34 -21.38
CA ASP A 508 36.05 -35.34 -20.41
C ASP A 508 35.61 -35.72 -18.99
N ALA A 509 34.44 -36.34 -18.86
CA ALA A 509 34.07 -37.10 -17.67
C ALA A 509 35.11 -38.19 -17.33
N LEU A 510 35.61 -38.92 -18.35
CA LEU A 510 36.66 -39.92 -18.15
C LEU A 510 38.01 -39.30 -17.75
N LYS A 511 38.44 -38.19 -18.37
CA LYS A 511 39.66 -37.46 -17.99
C LYS A 511 39.59 -36.96 -16.55
N ILE A 512 38.45 -36.40 -16.12
CA ILE A 512 38.25 -35.91 -14.75
C ILE A 512 38.26 -37.08 -13.76
N ALA A 513 37.57 -38.19 -14.06
CA ALA A 513 37.59 -39.39 -13.21
C ALA A 513 39.01 -39.98 -13.08
N VAL A 514 39.77 -40.06 -14.18
CA VAL A 514 41.17 -40.50 -14.18
C VAL A 514 42.06 -39.53 -13.41
N GLY A 515 41.87 -38.21 -13.55
CA GLY A 515 42.60 -37.19 -12.80
C GLY A 515 42.36 -37.27 -11.30
N LEU A 516 41.10 -37.43 -10.87
CA LEU A 516 40.73 -37.64 -9.47
C LEU A 516 41.31 -38.97 -8.93
N PHE A 517 41.24 -40.05 -9.70
CA PHE A 517 41.81 -41.35 -9.31
C PHE A 517 43.34 -41.27 -9.16
N LEU A 518 44.05 -40.65 -10.11
CA LEU A 518 45.49 -40.42 -10.02
C LEU A 518 45.86 -39.53 -8.82
N GLY A 519 45.07 -38.48 -8.55
CA GLY A 519 45.23 -37.64 -7.36
C GLY A 519 45.13 -38.44 -6.06
N VAL A 520 44.09 -39.29 -5.93
CA VAL A 520 43.93 -40.19 -4.77
C VAL A 520 45.09 -41.18 -4.66
N VAL A 521 45.51 -41.80 -5.77
CA VAL A 521 46.67 -42.73 -5.79
C VAL A 521 47.96 -42.02 -5.36
N LEU A 522 48.21 -40.79 -5.81
CA LEU A 522 49.38 -40.00 -5.41
C LEU A 522 49.35 -39.64 -3.92
N VAL A 523 48.19 -39.24 -3.38
CA VAL A 523 48.03 -38.96 -1.95
C VAL A 523 48.22 -40.22 -1.09
N LEU A 524 47.70 -41.37 -1.53
CA LEU A 524 47.88 -42.66 -0.85
C LEU A 524 49.34 -43.13 -0.92
N ALA A 525 50.00 -42.99 -2.06
CA ALA A 525 51.41 -43.29 -2.22
C ALA A 525 52.29 -42.40 -1.33
N TRP A 526 52.02 -41.09 -1.30
CA TRP A 526 52.72 -40.15 -0.43
C TRP A 526 52.54 -40.49 1.06
N ARG A 527 51.32 -40.81 1.51
CA ARG A 527 51.07 -41.29 2.89
C ARG A 527 51.77 -42.62 3.18
N PHE A 528 51.84 -43.54 2.21
CA PHE A 528 52.59 -44.80 2.37
C PHE A 528 54.09 -44.55 2.51
N PHE A 529 54.66 -43.63 1.73
CA PHE A 529 56.07 -43.23 1.85
C PHE A 529 56.36 -42.54 3.18
N GLN A 530 55.51 -41.62 3.66
CA GLN A 530 55.65 -41.04 5.00
C GLN A 530 55.62 -42.12 6.09
N HIS A 531 54.61 -42.99 6.12
CA HIS A 531 54.53 -44.06 7.12
C HIS A 531 55.72 -45.04 7.09
N ARG A 532 56.35 -45.20 5.92
CA ARG A 532 57.58 -46.01 5.79
C ARG A 532 58.83 -45.26 6.27
N SER A 533 58.86 -43.93 6.12
CA SER A 533 59.89 -43.05 6.68
C SER A 533 59.81 -43.05 8.21
N ASP A 534 58.64 -42.79 8.78
CA ASP A 534 58.40 -42.75 10.23
C ASP A 534 58.79 -44.09 10.88
N LYS A 535 58.46 -45.22 10.24
CA LYS A 535 58.90 -46.54 10.70
C LYS A 535 60.41 -46.71 10.63
N ARG A 536 61.07 -46.24 9.58
CA ARG A 536 62.52 -46.35 9.42
C ARG A 536 63.24 -45.55 10.50
N GLU A 537 62.83 -44.30 10.73
CA GLU A 537 63.37 -43.44 11.80
C GLU A 537 63.17 -44.07 13.20
N LYS A 538 62.02 -44.73 13.41
CA LYS A 538 61.74 -45.47 14.65
C LYS A 538 62.58 -46.75 14.83
N TYR A 539 62.97 -47.42 13.74
CA TYR A 539 63.91 -48.54 13.81
C TYR A 539 65.36 -48.07 13.95
N GLU A 540 65.74 -46.95 13.33
CA GLU A 540 67.09 -46.36 13.47
C GLU A 540 67.31 -45.82 14.90
N THR A 541 66.30 -45.22 15.54
CA THR A 541 66.38 -44.83 16.97
C THR A 541 66.45 -46.03 17.94
N LEU A 542 65.73 -47.13 17.66
CA LEU A 542 65.84 -48.36 18.44
C LEU A 542 67.18 -49.08 18.24
N ALA A 543 67.79 -48.98 17.05
CA ALA A 543 69.11 -49.54 16.77
C ALA A 543 70.25 -48.77 17.46
N THR A 544 70.05 -47.49 17.79
CA THR A 544 71.02 -46.67 18.54
C THR A 544 70.93 -46.80 20.07
N SER A 545 69.97 -47.56 20.61
CA SER A 545 69.74 -47.64 22.07
C SER A 545 70.28 -48.90 22.77
N GLU A 546 70.92 -49.84 22.06
CA GLU A 546 71.40 -51.11 22.66
C GLU A 546 72.94 -51.31 22.65
N ASP A 547 73.74 -50.36 22.16
CA ASP A 547 75.22 -50.38 22.26
C ASP A 547 75.74 -49.14 23.01
N GLY A 548 75.97 -49.26 24.33
CA GLY A 548 76.52 -48.15 25.14
C GLY A 548 76.40 -48.31 26.67
N GLN A 549 77.18 -49.22 27.25
CA GLN A 549 77.14 -49.57 28.68
C GLN A 549 77.78 -48.56 29.65
N HIS A 550 77.18 -48.46 30.85
CA HIS A 550 77.75 -48.40 32.22
C HIS A 550 78.90 -47.45 32.65
N THR A 551 78.82 -47.06 33.94
CA THR A 551 79.81 -46.41 34.84
C THR A 551 80.15 -44.94 34.56
N LEU A 552 80.27 -44.06 35.57
CA LEU A 552 80.30 -44.26 37.04
C LEU A 552 78.99 -43.90 37.76
#